data_AF-Q845Z8-F1
#
_entry.id   AF-Q845Z8-F1
#
_cell.length_a   1.000
_cell.length_b   1.000
_cell.length_c   1.000
_cell.angle_alpha   90.00
_cell.angle_beta   90.00
_cell.angle_gamma   90.00
#
_symmetry.space_group_name_H-M   'P 1'
#
loop_
_entity.id
_entity.type
_entity.pdbx_description
1 polymer ?
#
loop_
_entity_poly.entity_id
_entity_poly.type
_entity_poly.pdbx_seq_one_letter_code
_entity_poly.pdbx_strand_id
1 'polypeptide(L)'
;SFAPNVQEGDIMVGGRNFGCGSSREHAPVAIKASGIPVVIAASFARIFYRNGINIGLPLLEIGDDVEKIHADDKLQVDVTTGEIKNLTTGDVFHAHPLPGFVQEIAEAGGLIEYIKRKG
;
A
#
# COMPACT_ATOMS: atom_id res chain seq x y z
N SER A 1 18.53 5.49 9.25
CA SER A 1 17.89 6.41 8.28
C SER A 1 17.08 5.57 7.30
N PHE A 2 15.93 6.05 6.81
CA PHE A 2 14.98 5.24 6.02
C PHE A 2 15.45 4.98 4.58
N ALA A 3 15.84 6.03 3.85
CA ALA A 3 16.22 5.94 2.43
C ALA A 3 17.36 4.95 2.09
N PRO A 4 18.44 4.79 2.88
CA PRO A 4 19.49 3.82 2.56
C PRO A 4 19.16 2.37 2.96
N ASN A 5 18.08 2.16 3.70
CA ASN A 5 17.74 0.85 4.26
C ASN A 5 16.59 0.17 3.53
N VAL A 6 15.80 0.92 2.74
CA VAL A 6 14.69 0.35 1.98
C VAL A 6 15.23 -0.42 0.78
N GLN A 7 14.79 -1.66 0.63
CA GLN A 7 15.10 -2.53 -0.49
C GLN A 7 13.86 -2.75 -1.36
N GLU A 8 14.09 -3.08 -2.63
CA GLU A 8 13.00 -3.48 -3.51
C GLU A 8 12.29 -4.72 -2.92
N GLY A 9 10.97 -4.64 -2.79
CA GLY A 9 10.16 -5.68 -2.16
C GLY A 9 9.84 -5.44 -0.68
N ASP A 10 10.45 -4.44 -0.02
CA ASP A 10 10.13 -4.08 1.35
C ASP A 10 8.70 -3.51 1.47
N ILE A 11 7.99 -3.95 2.49
CA ILE A 11 6.62 -3.51 2.76
C ILE A 11 6.65 -2.34 3.74
N MET A 12 5.94 -1.27 3.38
CA MET A 12 5.81 -0.11 4.26
C MET A 12 4.57 -0.26 5.14
N VAL A 13 4.75 -0.03 6.44
CA VAL A 13 3.70 -0.13 7.45
C VAL A 13 3.54 1.21 8.16
N GLY A 14 2.30 1.70 8.27
CA GLY A 14 1.97 3.01 8.80
C GLY A 14 0.84 3.01 9.82
N GLY A 15 0.82 4.02 10.70
CA GLY A 15 -0.26 4.19 11.67
C GLY A 15 -1.53 4.80 11.06
N ARG A 16 -2.33 5.44 11.91
CA ARG A 16 -3.56 6.13 11.51
C ARG A 16 -3.24 7.39 10.70
N ASN A 17 -4.11 7.70 9.74
CA ASN A 17 -4.03 8.90 8.91
C ASN A 17 -2.67 9.00 8.17
N PHE A 18 -2.17 7.88 7.65
CA PHE A 18 -0.92 7.83 6.91
C PHE A 18 -0.98 8.73 5.68
N GLY A 19 0.11 9.44 5.42
CA GLY A 19 0.18 10.45 4.36
C GLY A 19 -0.62 11.71 4.68
N CYS A 20 -0.94 11.97 5.96
CA CYS A 20 -1.54 13.23 6.36
C CYS A 20 -0.59 14.41 6.14
N GLY A 21 -1.11 15.45 5.50
CA GLY A 21 -0.35 16.62 5.12
C GLY A 21 -0.91 17.27 3.86
N SER A 22 -0.26 18.34 3.42
CA SER A 22 -0.58 19.01 2.16
C SER A 22 -0.60 18.01 1.00
N SER A 23 -1.44 18.27 -0.01
CA SER A 23 -1.66 17.50 -1.25
C SER A 23 -0.41 17.34 -2.14
N ARG A 24 0.68 16.82 -1.59
CA ARG A 24 1.96 16.59 -2.26
C ARG A 24 1.90 15.24 -2.96
N GLU A 25 1.53 15.28 -4.24
CA GLU A 25 1.51 14.11 -5.12
C GLU A 25 2.87 13.40 -5.22
N HIS A 26 3.96 14.10 -4.89
CA HIS A 26 5.30 13.52 -4.87
C HIS A 26 5.48 12.37 -3.86
N ALA A 27 4.74 12.36 -2.74
CA ALA A 27 4.92 11.36 -1.69
C ALA A 27 4.62 9.92 -2.16
N PRO A 28 3.43 9.60 -2.70
CA PRO A 28 3.16 8.26 -3.21
C PRO A 28 4.06 7.87 -4.39
N VAL A 29 4.43 8.84 -5.24
CA VAL A 29 5.36 8.60 -6.36
C VAL A 29 6.75 8.20 -5.86
N ALA A 30 7.26 8.88 -4.84
CA ALA A 30 8.55 8.56 -4.23
C ALA A 30 8.56 7.17 -3.58
N ILE A 31 7.45 6.79 -2.91
CA ILE A 31 7.28 5.44 -2.33
C ILE A 31 7.30 4.38 -3.43
N LYS A 32 6.53 4.57 -4.51
CA LYS A 32 6.53 3.64 -5.64
C LYS A 32 7.92 3.53 -6.29
N ALA A 33 8.60 4.67 -6.46
CA ALA A 33 9.93 4.73 -7.07
C ALA A 33 11.03 4.11 -6.19
N SER A 34 10.82 3.96 -4.87
CA SER A 34 11.76 3.28 -3.98
C SER A 34 11.63 1.76 -4.00
N GLY A 35 10.77 1.19 -4.85
CA GLY A 35 10.59 -0.26 -4.97
C GLY A 35 9.68 -0.88 -3.90
N ILE A 36 8.91 -0.06 -3.17
CA ILE A 36 7.90 -0.55 -2.22
C ILE A 36 6.71 -1.07 -3.02
N PRO A 37 6.36 -2.37 -2.91
CA PRO A 37 5.28 -2.95 -3.69
C PRO A 37 3.90 -2.65 -3.10
N VAL A 38 3.79 -2.38 -1.79
CA VAL A 38 2.53 -2.12 -1.09
C VAL A 38 2.76 -1.33 0.19
N VAL A 39 1.80 -0.47 0.53
CA VAL A 39 1.73 0.21 1.84
C VAL A 39 0.54 -0.33 2.61
N ILE A 40 0.78 -0.73 3.86
CA ILE A 40 -0.22 -1.16 4.82
C ILE A 40 -0.35 -0.07 5.88
N ALA A 41 -1.56 0.33 6.26
CA ALA A 41 -1.75 1.28 7.35
C ALA A 41 -3.01 1.02 8.17
N ALA A 42 -3.09 1.64 9.36
CA ALA A 42 -4.36 1.67 10.09
C ALA A 42 -5.44 2.44 9.32
N SER A 43 -5.06 3.57 8.71
CA SER A 43 -5.90 4.32 7.78
C SER A 43 -5.07 5.31 6.96
N PHE A 44 -5.55 5.68 5.77
CA PHE A 44 -4.89 6.67 4.92
C PHE A 44 -5.61 8.01 4.92
N ALA A 45 -4.85 9.10 4.75
CA ALA A 45 -5.42 10.39 4.42
C ALA A 45 -6.09 10.33 3.04
N ARG A 46 -7.32 10.83 2.92
CA ARG A 46 -8.15 10.72 1.70
C ARG A 46 -7.44 11.13 0.41
N ILE A 47 -6.64 12.21 0.46
CA ILE A 47 -5.91 12.72 -0.70
C ILE A 47 -4.76 11.79 -1.06
N PHE A 48 -3.99 11.32 -0.07
CA PHE A 48 -2.91 10.38 -0.27
C PHE A 48 -3.45 9.07 -0.87
N TYR A 49 -4.56 8.56 -0.33
CA TYR A 49 -5.20 7.34 -0.81
C TYR A 49 -5.54 7.44 -2.30
N ARG A 50 -6.26 8.50 -2.70
CA ARG A 50 -6.61 8.74 -4.11
C ARG A 50 -5.37 8.83 -5.00
N ASN A 51 -4.34 9.55 -4.57
CA ASN A 51 -3.13 9.74 -5.37
C ASN A 51 -2.35 8.43 -5.53
N GLY A 52 -2.27 7.62 -4.46
CA GLY A 52 -1.66 6.28 -4.50
C GLY A 52 -2.36 5.36 -5.51
N ILE A 53 -3.69 5.32 -5.48
CA ILE A 53 -4.47 4.55 -6.47
C ILE A 53 -4.19 5.02 -7.90
N ASN A 54 -4.20 6.34 -8.15
CA ASN A 54 -3.99 6.88 -9.49
C ASN A 54 -2.64 6.44 -10.09
N ILE A 55 -1.60 6.35 -9.27
CA ILE A 55 -0.27 5.93 -9.72
C ILE A 55 -0.07 4.41 -9.66
N GLY A 56 -1.07 3.63 -9.25
CA GLY A 56 -0.98 2.17 -9.10
C GLY A 56 -0.08 1.75 -7.94
N LEU A 57 -0.08 2.48 -6.83
CA LEU A 57 0.51 2.05 -5.55
C LEU A 57 -0.58 1.36 -4.73
N PRO A 58 -0.47 0.06 -4.43
CA PRO A 58 -1.40 -0.65 -3.55
C PRO A 58 -1.38 -0.09 -2.12
N LEU A 59 -2.56 0.23 -1.59
CA LEU A 59 -2.76 0.79 -0.25
C LEU A 59 -3.79 -0.05 0.51
N LEU A 60 -3.36 -0.75 1.56
CA LEU A 60 -4.19 -1.68 2.33
C LEU A 60 -4.47 -1.12 3.73
N GLU A 61 -5.75 -0.99 4.09
CA GLU A 61 -6.17 -0.56 5.42
C GLU A 61 -6.57 -1.76 6.28
N ILE A 62 -5.91 -1.93 7.44
CA ILE A 62 -6.17 -3.01 8.41
C ILE A 62 -6.58 -2.50 9.80
N GLY A 63 -6.79 -1.19 9.97
CA GLY A 63 -7.16 -0.63 11.26
C GLY A 63 -6.11 -0.85 12.35
N ASP A 64 -6.55 -1.11 13.58
CA ASP A 64 -5.66 -1.25 14.74
C ASP A 64 -4.81 -2.53 14.71
N ASP A 65 -5.10 -3.48 13.82
CA ASP A 65 -4.26 -4.67 13.64
C ASP A 65 -2.83 -4.32 13.20
N VAL A 66 -2.60 -3.12 12.65
CA VAL A 66 -1.26 -2.66 12.30
C VAL A 66 -0.32 -2.59 13.51
N GLU A 67 -0.85 -2.45 14.73
CA GLU A 67 -0.05 -2.42 15.95
C GLU A 67 0.61 -3.77 16.27
N LYS A 68 0.13 -4.86 15.65
CA LYS A 68 0.68 -6.21 15.77
C LYS A 68 1.79 -6.50 14.75
N ILE A 69 2.08 -5.55 13.87
CA ILE A 69 3.15 -5.66 12.88
C ILE A 69 4.33 -4.82 13.36
N HIS A 70 5.50 -5.44 13.46
CA HIS A 70 6.71 -4.80 13.94
C HIS A 70 7.74 -4.65 12.83
N ALA A 71 8.72 -3.77 13.06
CA ALA A 71 9.86 -3.67 12.16
C ALA A 71 10.56 -5.04 12.05
N ASP A 72 11.07 -5.34 10.85
CA ASP A 72 11.73 -6.61 10.49
C ASP A 72 10.80 -7.85 10.41
N ASP A 73 9.48 -7.69 10.62
CA ASP A 73 8.52 -8.76 10.35
C ASP A 73 8.46 -9.10 8.86
N LYS A 74 8.36 -10.39 8.58
CA LYS A 74 8.21 -10.89 7.21
C LYS A 74 6.73 -11.03 6.89
N LEU A 75 6.24 -10.20 5.97
CA LEU A 75 4.84 -10.24 5.57
C LEU A 75 4.70 -10.88 4.18
N GLN A 76 3.68 -11.73 4.04
CA GLN A 76 3.16 -12.16 2.76
C GLN A 76 1.83 -11.44 2.53
N VAL A 77 1.70 -10.75 1.40
CA VAL A 77 0.53 -9.94 1.09
C VAL A 77 -0.07 -10.40 -0.23
N ASP A 78 -1.35 -10.73 -0.20
CA ASP A 78 -2.17 -10.92 -1.38
C ASP A 78 -3.04 -9.67 -1.57
N VAL A 79 -2.65 -8.83 -2.52
CA VAL A 79 -3.36 -7.57 -2.83
C VAL A 79 -4.72 -7.81 -3.49
N THR A 80 -4.96 -8.99 -4.06
CA THR A 80 -6.21 -9.35 -4.74
C THR A 80 -7.28 -9.74 -3.72
N THR A 81 -6.91 -10.55 -2.72
CA THR A 81 -7.83 -10.97 -1.65
C THR A 81 -7.83 -10.00 -0.47
N GLY A 82 -6.77 -9.21 -0.31
CA GLY A 82 -6.54 -8.37 0.86
C GLY A 82 -5.96 -9.13 2.05
N GLU A 83 -5.59 -10.40 1.89
CA GLU A 83 -4.99 -11.19 2.97
C GLU A 83 -3.54 -10.76 3.22
N ILE A 84 -3.21 -10.51 4.49
CA ILE A 84 -1.87 -10.16 4.94
C ILE A 84 -1.48 -11.16 6.02
N LYS A 85 -0.45 -11.97 5.75
CA LYS A 85 0.07 -12.96 6.70
C LYS A 85 1.41 -12.52 7.25
N ASN A 86 1.51 -12.42 8.56
CA ASN A 86 2.79 -12.24 9.24
C ASN A 86 3.46 -13.61 9.38
N LEU A 87 4.52 -13.85 8.60
CA LEU A 87 5.28 -15.10 8.61
C LEU A 87 6.19 -15.21 9.84
N THR A 88 6.46 -14.11 10.55
CA THR A 88 7.22 -14.12 11.80
C THR A 88 6.36 -14.59 12.97
N THR A 89 5.16 -14.03 13.13
CA THR A 89 4.27 -14.33 14.28
C THR A 89 3.25 -15.42 13.99
N GLY A 90 2.90 -15.63 12.72
CA GLY A 90 1.82 -16.51 12.28
C GLY A 90 0.45 -15.85 12.18
N ASP A 91 0.34 -14.56 12.52
CA ASP A 91 -0.93 -13.83 12.45
C ASP A 91 -1.41 -13.63 11.01
N VAL A 92 -2.73 -13.55 10.84
CA VAL A 92 -3.38 -13.24 9.56
C VAL A 92 -4.33 -12.06 9.75
N PHE A 93 -4.16 -11.04 8.93
CA PHE A 93 -4.97 -9.84 8.87
C PHE A 93 -5.67 -9.76 7.52
N HIS A 94 -6.80 -9.05 7.49
CA HIS A 94 -7.55 -8.81 6.26
C HIS A 94 -7.70 -7.32 6.06
N ALA A 95 -7.17 -6.84 4.95
CA ALA A 95 -7.43 -5.49 4.51
C ALA A 95 -8.88 -5.32 4.10
N HIS A 96 -9.39 -4.11 4.26
CA HIS A 96 -10.68 -3.77 3.65
C HIS A 96 -10.58 -3.99 2.14
N PRO A 97 -11.58 -4.63 1.51
CA PRO A 97 -11.54 -4.92 0.09
C PRO A 97 -11.29 -3.64 -0.69
N LEU A 98 -10.25 -3.64 -1.52
CA LEU A 98 -10.08 -2.59 -2.50
C LEU A 98 -11.31 -2.59 -3.40
N PRO A 99 -11.97 -1.44 -3.64
CA PRO A 99 -13.07 -1.38 -4.60
C PRO A 99 -12.61 -1.97 -5.93
N GLY A 100 -13.44 -2.77 -6.62
CA GLY A 100 -13.01 -3.55 -7.79
C GLY A 100 -12.28 -2.74 -8.88
N PHE A 101 -12.62 -1.46 -9.05
CA PHE A 101 -11.92 -0.58 -9.99
C PHE A 101 -10.43 -0.34 -9.62
N VAL A 102 -10.08 -0.40 -8.34
CA VAL A 102 -8.70 -0.21 -7.85
C VAL A 102 -7.85 -1.44 -8.13
N GLN A 103 -8.43 -2.64 -8.03
CA GLN A 103 -7.75 -3.89 -8.40
C GLN A 103 -7.39 -3.88 -9.88
N GLU A 104 -8.34 -3.49 -10.74
CA GLU A 104 -8.10 -3.37 -12.19
C GLU A 104 -6.99 -2.34 -12.52
N ILE A 105 -6.90 -1.24 -11.76
CA ILE A 105 -5.85 -0.23 -11.92
C ILE A 105 -4.48 -0.75 -11.48
N ALA A 106 -4.42 -1.47 -10.35
CA ALA A 106 -3.18 -2.05 -9.85
C ALA A 106 -2.63 -3.11 -10.81
N GLU A 107 -3.47 -4.01 -11.33
CA GLU A 107 -3.10 -5.01 -12.35
C GLU A 107 -2.65 -4.40 -13.67
N ALA A 108 -3.17 -3.23 -14.03
CA ALA A 108 -2.72 -2.48 -15.18
C ALA A 108 -1.39 -1.75 -14.97
N GLY A 109 -0.89 -1.66 -13.73
CA GLY A 109 0.33 -0.93 -13.37
C GLY A 109 0.10 0.57 -13.12
N GLY A 110 -1.14 1.02 -13.06
CA GLY A 110 -1.55 2.41 -12.84
C GLY A 110 -2.73 2.84 -13.71
N LEU A 111 -3.34 3.98 -13.37
CA LEU A 111 -4.60 4.44 -13.97
C LEU A 111 -4.46 4.75 -15.48
N ILE A 112 -3.30 5.24 -15.90
CA ILE A 112 -3.00 5.55 -17.31
C ILE A 112 -3.02 4.27 -18.16
N GLU A 113 -2.39 3.20 -17.67
CA GLU A 113 -2.33 1.92 -18.37
C GLU A 113 -3.68 1.19 -18.34
N TYR A 114 -4.47 1.38 -17.28
CA TYR A 114 -5.85 0.91 -17.21
C TYR A 114 -6.72 1.55 -18.29
N ILE A 115 -6.65 2.88 -18.45
CA ILE A 115 -7.42 3.62 -19.47
C ILE A 115 -7.00 3.20 -20.88
N LYS A 116 -5.71 2.95 -21.14
CA LYS A 116 -5.23 2.43 -22.43
C LYS A 116 -5.72 1.01 -22.76
N ARG A 117 -6.07 0.19 -21.77
CA ARG A 117 -6.60 -1.16 -21.99
C ARG A 117 -8.11 -1.19 -22.27
N LYS A 118 -8.86 -0.14 -21.91
CA LYS A 118 -10.31 -0.04 -22.12
C LYS A 118 -10.75 0.93 -23.23
N GLY A 119 -9.82 1.68 -23.84
CA GLY A 119 -10.04 2.50 -25.03
C GLY A 119 -9.39 1.89 -26.25
#